data_AF-A0A4Q5R6Y6-F1
#
_entry.id   AF-A0A4Q5R6Y6-F1
#
_cell.length_a   1.000
_cell.length_b   1.000
_cell.length_c   1.000
_cell.angle_alpha   90.00
_cell.angle_beta   90.00
_cell.angle_gamma   90.00
#
_symmetry.space_group_name_H-M   'P 1'
#
loop_
_entity.id
_entity.type
_entity.pdbx_description
1 polymer ?
#
loop_
_entity_poly.entity_id
_entity_poly.type
_entity_poly.pdbx_seq_one_letter_code
_entity_poly.pdbx_strand_id
1 'polypeptide(L)'
;QEGRKIALQIVRKHRLWEYFLVEKLHFGWDEVHEIAEELEHISSVALVDRLDEFLDFPKSDPHGDPIPDSQGRLIARVQVDLLQLPVKKQARVSSIGDQSPEMLELLTHKNIGIGTKLEVQKKFMFDNSLEVRLELSGKEMKNFQPEAENGKSSKKQLNNRPLVTISEHVAKNVFVTYEE
;
A
#
# COMPACT_ATOMS: atom_id res chain seq x y z
N GLN A 1 15.32 -19.43 -18.41
CA GLN A 1 13.85 -19.41 -18.17
C GLN A 1 13.51 -20.07 -16.83
N GLU A 2 14.15 -21.18 -16.46
CA GLU A 2 14.08 -21.83 -15.13
C GLU A 2 14.16 -20.84 -13.95
N GLY A 3 15.21 -19.98 -13.94
CA GLY A 3 15.46 -19.07 -12.82
C GLY A 3 14.32 -18.08 -12.56
N ARG A 4 13.66 -17.58 -13.62
CA ARG A 4 12.50 -16.68 -13.46
C ARG A 4 11.33 -17.41 -12.79
N LYS A 5 11.07 -18.66 -13.18
CA LYS A 5 10.00 -19.47 -12.59
C LYS A 5 10.28 -19.73 -11.11
N ILE A 6 11.51 -20.10 -10.76
CA ILE A 6 11.93 -20.32 -9.37
C ILE A 6 11.77 -19.04 -8.54
N ALA A 7 12.26 -17.90 -9.05
CA ALA A 7 12.11 -16.62 -8.37
C ALA A 7 10.63 -16.26 -8.11
N LEU A 8 9.75 -16.49 -9.08
CA LEU A 8 8.31 -16.23 -8.91
C LEU A 8 7.63 -17.18 -7.91
N GLN A 9 8.14 -18.40 -7.74
CA GLN A 9 7.64 -19.29 -6.70
C GLN A 9 8.10 -18.87 -5.30
N ILE A 10 9.31 -18.29 -5.17
CA ILE A 10 9.78 -17.70 -3.92
C ILE A 10 8.89 -16.49 -3.57
N VAL A 11 8.70 -15.56 -4.52
CA VAL A 11 7.82 -14.39 -4.35
C VAL A 11 6.38 -14.81 -3.99
N ARG A 12 5.84 -15.86 -4.62
CA ARG A 12 4.52 -16.39 -4.28
C ARG A 12 4.45 -16.86 -2.83
N LYS A 13 5.48 -17.57 -2.34
CA LYS A 13 5.54 -18.04 -0.95
C LYS A 13 5.60 -16.87 0.01
N HIS A 14 6.51 -15.92 -0.22
CA HIS A 14 6.66 -14.70 0.59
C HIS A 14 5.32 -13.99 0.79
N ARG A 15 4.68 -13.63 -0.33
CA ARG A 15 3.44 -12.85 -0.34
C ARG A 15 2.24 -13.57 0.27
N LEU A 16 2.17 -14.89 0.12
CA LEU A 16 1.14 -15.70 0.79
C LEU A 16 1.36 -15.74 2.31
N TRP A 17 2.61 -15.79 2.76
CA TRP A 17 2.93 -15.74 4.19
C TRP A 17 2.61 -14.37 4.78
N GLU A 18 3.02 -13.28 4.15
CA GLU A 18 2.65 -11.93 4.59
C GLU A 18 1.13 -11.76 4.69
N TYR A 19 0.40 -12.19 3.66
CA TYR A 19 -1.07 -12.15 3.66
C TYR A 19 -1.66 -12.96 4.82
N PHE A 20 -1.17 -14.18 5.06
CA PHE A 20 -1.63 -15.01 6.17
C PHE A 20 -1.35 -14.37 7.53
N LEU A 21 -0.14 -13.84 7.73
CA LEU A 21 0.27 -13.22 8.99
C LEU A 21 -0.60 -12.00 9.33
N VAL A 22 -0.89 -11.14 8.36
CA VAL A 22 -1.78 -9.98 8.57
C VAL A 22 -3.23 -10.43 8.75
N GLU A 23 -3.78 -11.18 7.79
CA GLU A 23 -5.24 -11.44 7.74
C GLU A 23 -5.72 -12.46 8.76
N LYS A 24 -4.88 -13.43 9.13
CA LYS A 24 -5.28 -14.55 10.00
C LYS A 24 -4.67 -14.45 11.39
N LEU A 25 -3.48 -13.88 11.52
CA LEU A 25 -2.79 -13.74 12.80
C LEU A 25 -2.74 -12.30 13.32
N HIS A 26 -3.24 -11.33 12.56
CA HIS A 26 -3.37 -9.93 12.96
C HIS A 26 -2.05 -9.24 13.30
N PHE A 27 -0.97 -9.62 12.63
CA PHE A 27 0.29 -8.86 12.64
C PHE A 27 0.10 -7.51 11.94
N GLY A 28 0.91 -6.52 12.32
CA GLY A 28 1.06 -5.30 11.56
C GLY A 28 1.68 -5.59 10.20
N TRP A 29 1.20 -4.91 9.15
CA TRP A 29 1.77 -5.01 7.80
C TRP A 29 3.25 -4.58 7.73
N ASP A 30 3.73 -3.84 8.72
CA ASP A 30 5.11 -3.42 8.94
C ASP A 30 5.97 -4.47 9.67
N GLU A 31 5.37 -5.52 10.22
CA GLU A 31 6.04 -6.55 11.03
C GLU A 31 6.27 -7.87 10.27
N VAL A 32 5.61 -8.06 9.12
CA VAL A 32 5.51 -9.38 8.47
C VAL A 32 6.69 -9.76 7.59
N HIS A 33 7.49 -8.79 7.11
CA HIS A 33 8.51 -9.03 6.09
C HIS A 33 9.56 -10.05 6.53
N GLU A 34 10.19 -9.82 7.69
CA GLU A 34 11.23 -10.69 8.26
C GLU A 34 10.69 -12.12 8.53
N ILE A 35 9.46 -12.22 9.04
CA ILE A 35 8.83 -13.52 9.33
C ILE A 35 8.52 -14.26 8.03
N ALA A 36 8.03 -13.55 6.99
CA ALA A 36 7.76 -14.13 5.69
C ALA A 36 9.03 -14.59 4.97
N GLU A 37 10.15 -13.88 5.14
CA GLU A 37 11.48 -14.27 4.62
C GLU A 37 11.99 -15.56 5.27
N GLU A 38 11.76 -15.77 6.56
CA GLU A 38 12.08 -17.07 7.19
C GLU A 38 11.22 -18.21 6.61
N LEU A 39 9.94 -17.95 6.38
CA LEU A 39 8.95 -18.95 5.96
C LEU A 39 8.98 -19.26 4.45
N GLU A 40 9.44 -18.35 3.60
CA GLU A 40 9.45 -18.56 2.14
C GLU A 40 10.41 -19.67 1.69
N HIS A 41 11.38 -20.02 2.53
CA HIS A 41 12.34 -21.08 2.25
C HIS A 41 11.76 -22.49 2.39
N ILE A 42 10.53 -22.63 2.90
CA ILE A 42 9.83 -23.91 2.95
C ILE A 42 9.66 -24.47 1.52
N SER A 43 10.05 -25.74 1.34
CA SER A 43 10.12 -26.40 0.03
C SER A 43 8.83 -27.14 -0.37
N SER A 44 7.89 -27.33 0.55
CA SER A 44 6.66 -28.08 0.31
C SER A 44 5.68 -27.28 -0.56
N VAL A 45 5.64 -27.57 -1.86
CA VAL A 45 4.65 -27.01 -2.80
C VAL A 45 3.22 -27.26 -2.32
N ALA A 46 2.94 -28.47 -1.83
CA ALA A 46 1.62 -28.87 -1.36
C ALA A 46 1.16 -28.13 -0.09
N LEU A 47 2.08 -27.55 0.69
CA LEU A 47 1.72 -26.66 1.80
C LEU A 47 1.30 -25.29 1.26
N VAL A 48 2.10 -24.73 0.35
CA VAL A 48 1.85 -23.41 -0.24
C VAL A 48 0.54 -23.38 -1.02
N ASP A 49 0.24 -24.43 -1.78
CA ASP A 49 -1.01 -24.49 -2.54
C ASP A 49 -2.23 -24.62 -1.63
N ARG A 50 -2.12 -25.36 -0.52
CA ARG A 50 -3.19 -25.42 0.51
C ARG A 50 -3.32 -24.12 1.28
N LEU A 51 -2.23 -23.39 1.49
CA LEU A 51 -2.26 -22.06 2.09
C LEU A 51 -3.01 -21.08 1.17
N ASP A 52 -2.67 -21.06 -0.13
CA ASP A 52 -3.35 -20.23 -1.13
C ASP A 52 -4.86 -20.52 -1.16
N GLU A 53 -5.25 -21.81 -1.17
CA GLU A 53 -6.65 -22.23 -1.09
C GLU A 53 -7.31 -21.82 0.25
N PHE A 54 -6.63 -22.02 1.38
CA PHE A 54 -7.13 -21.63 2.71
C PHE A 54 -7.39 -20.12 2.83
N LEU A 55 -6.60 -19.32 2.11
CA LEU A 55 -6.74 -17.87 2.05
C LEU A 55 -7.77 -17.38 1.02
N ASP A 56 -8.48 -18.30 0.34
CA ASP A 56 -9.44 -18.00 -0.74
C ASP A 56 -8.80 -17.32 -1.96
N PHE A 57 -7.59 -17.78 -2.33
CA PHE A 57 -6.85 -17.36 -3.52
C PHE A 57 -6.63 -15.84 -3.64
N PRO A 58 -6.01 -15.20 -2.63
CA PRO A 58 -5.78 -13.75 -2.63
C PRO A 58 -4.99 -13.30 -3.87
N LYS A 59 -5.30 -12.11 -4.37
CA LYS A 59 -4.67 -11.57 -5.60
C LYS A 59 -3.51 -10.63 -5.34
N SER A 60 -3.37 -10.15 -4.11
CA SER A 60 -2.25 -9.33 -3.66
C SER A 60 -1.98 -9.57 -2.18
N ASP A 61 -0.76 -9.29 -1.78
CA ASP A 61 -0.33 -9.25 -0.37
C ASP A 61 -0.89 -7.98 0.34
N PRO A 62 -0.60 -7.82 1.65
CA PRO A 62 -1.03 -6.65 2.44
C PRO A 62 -0.49 -5.31 1.94
N HIS A 63 0.59 -5.30 1.16
CA HIS A 63 1.21 -4.10 0.58
C HIS A 63 0.73 -3.82 -0.84
N GLY A 64 -0.24 -4.59 -1.34
CA GLY A 64 -0.89 -4.40 -2.63
C GLY A 64 -0.16 -5.03 -3.82
N ASP A 65 0.90 -5.77 -3.55
CA ASP A 65 1.77 -6.39 -4.53
C ASP A 65 1.16 -7.70 -5.04
N PRO A 66 1.16 -7.98 -6.36
CA PRO A 66 0.38 -9.08 -6.94
C PRO A 66 0.94 -10.46 -6.58
N ILE A 67 0.11 -11.39 -6.11
CA ILE A 67 0.56 -12.76 -5.80
C ILE A 67 0.70 -13.56 -7.11
N PRO A 68 1.88 -14.10 -7.47
CA PRO A 68 2.01 -15.00 -8.61
C PRO A 68 1.16 -16.27 -8.41
N ASP A 69 0.61 -16.80 -9.49
CA ASP A 69 -0.08 -18.09 -9.43
C ASP A 69 0.90 -19.29 -9.33
N SER A 70 0.37 -20.51 -9.15
CA SER A 70 1.17 -21.74 -9.07
C SER A 70 2.01 -22.03 -10.32
N GLN A 71 1.72 -21.37 -11.44
CA GLN A 71 2.50 -21.45 -12.67
C GLN A 71 3.53 -20.32 -12.80
N GLY A 72 3.61 -19.42 -11.82
CA GLY A 72 4.48 -18.25 -11.83
C GLY A 72 3.98 -17.17 -12.80
N ARG A 73 2.68 -17.07 -13.05
CA ARG A 73 2.10 -15.97 -13.82
C ARG A 73 1.73 -14.82 -12.89
N LEU A 74 2.12 -13.61 -13.30
CA LEU A 74 1.78 -12.36 -12.63
C LEU A 74 0.79 -11.58 -13.48
N ILE A 75 -0.27 -11.08 -12.84
CA ILE A 75 -1.21 -10.16 -13.47
C ILE A 75 -0.67 -8.75 -13.29
N ALA A 76 -0.31 -8.11 -14.40
CA ALA A 76 0.12 -6.71 -14.36
C ALA A 76 -1.07 -5.81 -14.02
N ARG A 77 -0.86 -4.86 -13.11
CA ARG A 77 -1.80 -3.77 -12.81
C ARG A 77 -1.30 -2.49 -13.46
N VAL A 78 -2.21 -1.72 -14.06
CA VAL A 78 -1.88 -0.39 -14.58
C VAL A 78 -1.93 0.58 -13.42
N GLN A 79 -0.78 1.02 -12.95
CA GLN A 79 -0.64 1.97 -11.85
C GLN A 79 0.38 3.04 -12.18
N VAL A 80 0.30 4.16 -11.47
CA VAL A 80 1.25 5.27 -11.56
C VAL A 80 1.76 5.62 -10.17
N ASP A 81 2.98 6.14 -10.12
CA ASP A 81 3.52 6.80 -8.94
C ASP A 81 2.62 8.00 -8.56
N LEU A 82 2.31 8.16 -7.27
CA LEU A 82 1.53 9.28 -6.74
C LEU A 82 2.10 10.66 -7.13
N LEU A 83 3.42 10.78 -7.23
CA LEU A 83 4.12 11.96 -7.74
C LEU A 83 3.70 12.32 -9.16
N GLN A 84 3.35 11.33 -9.99
CA GLN A 84 2.92 11.53 -11.38
C GLN A 84 1.42 11.84 -11.49
N LEU A 85 0.63 11.61 -10.45
CA LEU A 85 -0.81 11.88 -10.46
C LEU A 85 -1.07 13.39 -10.67
N PRO A 86 -1.87 13.80 -11.68
CA PRO A 86 -2.15 15.21 -11.91
C PRO A 86 -2.96 15.84 -10.77
N VAL A 87 -2.82 17.16 -10.60
CA VAL A 87 -3.60 17.93 -9.61
C VAL A 87 -5.09 17.84 -9.94
N LYS A 88 -5.95 17.74 -8.91
CA LYS A 88 -7.40 17.51 -8.98
C LYS A 88 -7.82 16.17 -9.60
N LYS A 89 -6.92 15.19 -9.71
CA LYS A 89 -7.28 13.82 -10.06
C LYS A 89 -7.40 12.95 -8.82
N GLN A 90 -8.44 12.13 -8.80
CA GLN A 90 -8.70 11.15 -7.76
C GLN A 90 -8.06 9.83 -8.15
N ALA A 91 -7.54 9.15 -7.15
CA ALA A 91 -6.93 7.85 -7.31
C ALA A 91 -7.03 7.05 -6.01
N ARG A 92 -6.75 5.76 -6.11
CA ARG A 92 -6.71 4.83 -4.99
C ARG A 92 -5.33 4.22 -4.86
N VAL A 93 -4.79 4.22 -3.64
CA VAL A 93 -3.53 3.55 -3.31
C VAL A 93 -3.64 2.07 -3.65
N SER A 94 -2.75 1.59 -4.53
CA SER A 94 -2.78 0.24 -5.08
C SER A 94 -1.63 -0.62 -4.58
N SER A 95 -0.43 -0.07 -4.42
CA SER A 95 0.72 -0.79 -3.83
C SER A 95 1.74 0.17 -3.23
N ILE A 96 2.58 -0.34 -2.33
CA ILE A 96 3.72 0.38 -1.75
C ILE A 96 5.03 -0.24 -2.25
N GLY A 97 5.94 0.58 -2.76
CA GLY A 97 7.23 0.13 -3.32
C GLY A 97 8.33 -0.08 -2.29
N ASP A 98 8.44 0.83 -1.32
CA ASP A 98 9.37 0.71 -0.20
C ASP A 98 8.61 0.17 1.02
N GLN A 99 8.91 -1.08 1.37
CA GLN A 99 8.24 -1.83 2.43
C GLN A 99 9.06 -1.84 3.73
N SER A 100 10.01 -0.91 3.88
CA SER A 100 10.72 -0.74 5.15
C SER A 100 9.75 -0.40 6.28
N PRO A 101 10.00 -0.90 7.51
CA PRO A 101 9.15 -0.60 8.67
C PRO A 101 8.94 0.89 8.88
N GLU A 102 9.97 1.72 8.68
CA GLU A 102 9.90 3.17 8.85
C GLU A 102 8.96 3.85 7.83
N MET A 103 8.96 3.37 6.57
CA MET A 103 8.04 3.85 5.54
C MET A 103 6.60 3.47 5.88
N LEU A 104 6.37 2.22 6.26
CA LEU A 104 5.03 1.71 6.56
C LEU A 104 4.45 2.33 7.85
N GLU A 105 5.27 2.58 8.87
CA GLU A 105 4.91 3.32 10.08
C GLU A 105 4.48 4.76 9.72
N LEU A 106 5.26 5.46 8.89
CA LEU A 106 4.94 6.82 8.43
C LEU A 106 3.60 6.87 7.67
N LEU A 107 3.37 5.92 6.76
CA LEU A 107 2.13 5.81 6.01
C LEU A 107 0.94 5.54 6.94
N THR A 108 1.12 4.66 7.92
CA THR A 108 0.11 4.36 8.96
C THR A 108 -0.23 5.62 9.75
N HIS A 109 0.77 6.38 10.20
CA HIS A 109 0.58 7.65 10.90
C HIS A 109 -0.17 8.70 10.05
N LYS A 110 0.08 8.71 8.74
CA LYS A 110 -0.62 9.59 7.78
C LYS A 110 -1.99 9.07 7.34
N ASN A 111 -2.46 7.95 7.87
CA ASN A 111 -3.69 7.26 7.47
C ASN A 111 -3.72 6.93 5.96
N ILE A 112 -2.57 6.53 5.41
CA ILE A 112 -2.43 6.07 4.04
C ILE A 112 -2.15 4.57 4.08
N GLY A 113 -3.15 3.77 3.72
CA GLY A 113 -3.01 2.33 3.52
C GLY A 113 -3.49 1.90 2.13
N ILE A 114 -3.42 0.59 1.86
CA ILE A 114 -3.95 0.04 0.61
C ILE A 114 -5.45 0.31 0.50
N GLY A 115 -5.87 0.73 -0.69
CA GLY A 115 -7.25 1.10 -0.95
C GLY A 115 -7.64 2.51 -0.50
N THR A 116 -6.73 3.27 0.13
CA THR A 116 -7.00 4.66 0.51
C THR A 116 -7.28 5.50 -0.73
N LYS A 117 -8.40 6.23 -0.71
CA LYS A 117 -8.77 7.18 -1.75
C LYS A 117 -8.11 8.53 -1.47
N LEU A 118 -7.51 9.12 -2.49
CA LEU A 118 -6.84 10.40 -2.37
C LEU A 118 -7.01 11.28 -3.62
N GLU A 119 -6.80 12.58 -3.44
CA GLU A 119 -6.79 13.57 -4.51
C GLU A 119 -5.63 14.56 -4.29
N VAL A 120 -4.75 14.71 -5.29
CA VAL A 120 -3.67 15.71 -5.22
C VAL A 120 -4.26 17.11 -5.31
N GLN A 121 -4.11 17.91 -4.25
CA GLN A 121 -4.58 19.29 -4.20
C GLN A 121 -3.55 20.28 -4.72
N LYS A 122 -2.27 20.03 -4.41
CA LYS A 122 -1.17 20.92 -4.76
C LYS A 122 0.13 20.13 -4.91
N LYS A 123 1.01 20.61 -5.79
CA LYS A 123 2.41 20.18 -5.87
C LYS A 123 3.29 21.38 -5.57
N PHE A 124 4.25 21.24 -4.66
CA PHE A 124 5.20 22.29 -4.32
C PHE A 124 6.46 22.10 -5.14
N MET A 125 6.78 23.06 -6.01
CA MET A 125 7.92 22.95 -6.93
C MET A 125 9.29 23.09 -6.25
N PHE A 126 9.34 23.56 -5.01
CA PHE A 126 10.60 23.78 -4.29
C PHE A 126 11.27 22.45 -3.88
N ASP A 127 10.48 21.52 -3.36
CA ASP A 127 10.93 20.22 -2.84
C ASP A 127 10.16 19.03 -3.44
N ASN A 128 9.34 19.29 -4.47
CA ASN A 128 8.44 18.33 -5.13
C ASN A 128 7.47 17.61 -4.17
N SER A 129 7.19 18.18 -3.00
CA SER A 129 6.18 17.64 -2.08
C SER A 129 4.77 17.81 -2.63
N LEU A 130 3.86 16.96 -2.16
CA LEU A 130 2.45 16.94 -2.53
C LEU A 130 1.59 17.26 -1.31
N GLU A 131 0.57 18.07 -1.53
CA GLU A 131 -0.55 18.17 -0.61
C GLU A 131 -1.68 17.29 -1.17
N VAL A 132 -2.07 16.25 -0.42
CA VAL A 132 -3.14 15.33 -0.82
C VAL A 132 -4.32 15.46 0.13
N ARG A 133 -5.51 15.33 -0.42
CA ARG A 133 -6.75 15.19 0.36
C ARG A 133 -7.11 13.72 0.42
N LEU A 134 -7.31 13.18 1.62
CA LEU A 134 -7.72 11.79 1.80
C LEU A 134 -9.26 11.69 1.92
N GLU A 135 -9.85 10.63 1.37
CA GLU A 135 -11.20 10.23 1.72
C GLU A 135 -11.13 9.06 2.72
N LEU A 136 -11.17 9.41 4.00
CA LEU A 136 -11.18 8.42 5.07
C LEU A 136 -12.59 7.84 5.27
N SER A 137 -12.64 6.56 5.61
CA SER A 137 -13.86 5.90 6.11
C SER A 137 -14.23 6.40 7.51
N GLY A 138 -15.47 6.16 7.95
CA GLY A 138 -15.96 6.62 9.25
C GLY A 138 -15.19 6.10 10.47
N LYS A 139 -14.44 4.98 10.33
CA LYS A 139 -13.56 4.42 11.38
C LYS A 139 -12.21 5.14 11.42
N GLU A 140 -11.63 5.42 10.26
CA GLU A 140 -10.34 6.12 10.13
C GLU A 140 -10.44 7.60 10.53
N MET A 141 -11.58 8.24 10.23
CA MET A 141 -11.86 9.62 10.65
C MET A 141 -11.80 9.85 12.16
N LYS A 142 -12.05 8.81 12.99
CA LYS A 142 -11.96 8.93 14.46
C LYS A 142 -10.53 8.90 14.99
N ASN A 143 -9.60 8.35 14.21
CA ASN A 143 -8.20 8.18 14.60
C ASN A 143 -7.27 9.23 13.97
N PHE A 144 -7.79 10.04 13.04
CA PHE A 144 -7.02 11.09 12.38
C PHE A 144 -6.63 12.22 13.35
N GLN A 145 -5.32 12.50 13.47
CA GLN A 145 -4.80 13.67 14.17
C GLN A 145 -4.37 14.72 13.15
N PRO A 146 -4.94 15.94 13.16
CA PRO A 146 -4.55 16.97 12.20
C PRO A 146 -3.11 17.44 12.41
N GLU A 147 -2.32 17.47 11.33
CA GLU A 147 -1.05 18.19 11.31
C GLU A 147 -1.34 19.69 11.57
N ALA A 148 -0.65 20.29 12.54
CA ALA A 148 -0.93 21.66 12.97
C ALA A 148 -0.70 22.66 11.81
N GLU A 149 -1.78 23.21 11.26
CA GLU A 149 -1.73 24.27 10.25
C GLU A 149 -1.13 25.55 10.86
N ASN A 150 0.12 25.86 10.49
CA ASN A 150 0.69 27.18 10.68
C ASN A 150 0.09 28.18 9.67
N GLY A 151 -1.03 28.82 10.05
CA GLY A 151 -1.38 30.15 9.52
C GLY A 151 -2.79 30.35 8.96
N LYS A 152 -3.65 30.90 9.84
CA LYS A 152 -4.75 31.86 9.56
C LYS A 152 -5.92 31.46 8.65
N SER A 153 -7.07 31.35 9.35
CA SER A 153 -8.38 31.98 9.07
C SER A 153 -9.48 31.12 8.44
N SER A 154 -10.34 30.65 9.34
CA SER A 154 -11.81 30.83 9.36
C SER A 154 -12.63 30.58 8.08
N LYS A 155 -13.57 29.63 8.25
CA LYS A 155 -14.85 29.40 7.55
C LYS A 155 -14.80 28.57 6.26
N LYS A 156 -14.93 27.25 6.43
CA LYS A 156 -16.13 26.49 6.02
C LYS A 156 -15.99 25.03 6.48
N GLN A 157 -16.71 24.68 7.55
CA GLN A 157 -17.11 23.31 7.83
C GLN A 157 -18.05 22.87 6.69
N LEU A 158 -17.48 22.32 5.62
CA LEU A 158 -18.21 21.53 4.64
C LEU A 158 -17.21 20.55 4.03
N ASN A 159 -17.34 19.29 4.42
CA ASN A 159 -16.54 18.12 4.01
C ASN A 159 -15.20 17.99 4.76
N ASN A 160 -15.25 17.34 5.92
CA ASN A 160 -14.14 17.09 6.85
C ASN A 160 -13.14 16.04 6.32
N ARG A 161 -12.58 16.27 5.12
CA ARG A 161 -11.57 15.40 4.51
C ARG A 161 -10.18 15.92 4.85
N PRO A 162 -9.30 15.12 5.49
CA PRO A 162 -8.01 15.61 5.93
C PRO A 162 -7.08 15.91 4.76
N LEU A 163 -6.27 16.95 4.95
CA LEU A 163 -5.16 17.32 4.08
C LEU A 163 -3.87 16.82 4.74
N VAL A 164 -3.03 16.16 3.95
CA VAL A 164 -1.74 15.62 4.41
C VAL A 164 -0.66 16.03 3.43
N THR A 165 0.49 16.45 3.95
CA THR A 165 1.68 16.70 3.13
C THR A 165 2.52 15.44 3.00
N ILE A 166 2.92 15.12 1.78
CA ILE A 166 3.73 13.94 1.42
C ILE A 166 5.00 14.45 0.72
N SER A 167 6.17 14.00 1.17
CA SER A 167 7.44 14.35 0.53
C SER A 167 7.58 13.68 -0.84
N GLU A 168 8.48 14.19 -1.69
CA GLU A 168 8.78 13.58 -2.98
C GLU A 168 9.16 12.09 -2.84
N HIS A 169 9.96 11.75 -1.83
CA HIS A 169 10.43 10.39 -1.60
C HIS A 169 9.30 9.42 -1.26
N VAL A 170 8.35 9.83 -0.41
CA VAL A 170 7.19 9.01 -0.07
C VAL A 170 6.27 8.90 -1.29
N ALA A 171 6.03 10.01 -2.00
CA ALA A 171 5.18 10.00 -3.19
C ALA A 171 5.67 8.99 -4.23
N LYS A 172 6.98 8.93 -4.50
CA LYS A 172 7.60 7.98 -5.44
C LYS A 172 7.39 6.50 -5.09
N ASN A 173 7.16 6.21 -3.82
CA ASN A 173 6.99 4.85 -3.32
C ASN A 173 5.52 4.48 -3.08
N VAL A 174 4.59 5.40 -3.30
CA VAL A 174 3.14 5.12 -3.22
C VAL A 174 2.59 5.03 -4.64
N PHE A 175 2.14 3.84 -5.02
CA PHE A 175 1.50 3.62 -6.33
C PHE A 175 -0.01 3.74 -6.20
N VAL A 176 -0.63 4.31 -7.22
CA VAL A 176 -2.06 4.54 -7.28
C VAL A 176 -2.65 4.09 -8.61
N THR A 177 -3.92 3.74 -8.56
CA THR A 177 -4.78 3.47 -9.73
C THR A 177 -5.81 4.59 -9.86
N TYR A 178 -6.09 5.04 -11.08
CA TYR A 178 -7.15 6.03 -11.30
C TYR A 178 -8.51 5.43 -10.88
N GLU A 179 -9.35 6.21 -10.21
CA GLU A 179 -10.77 5.87 -10.13
C GLU A 179 -11.44 6.26 -11.44
N GLU A 180 -12.30 5.37 -11.96
CA GLU A 180 -13.23 5.65 -13.05
C GLU A 180 -14.35 6.60 -12.61
#